data_AF-X1R6K3-F1
#
_entry.id   AF-X1R6K3-F1
#
_cell.length_a   1.000
_cell.length_b   1.000
_cell.length_c   1.000
_cell.angle_alpha   90.00
_cell.angle_beta   90.00
_cell.angle_gamma   90.00
#
_symmetry.space_group_name_H-M   'P 1'
#
loop_
_entity.id
_entity.type
_entity.pdbx_description
1 polymer ?
#
loop_
_entity_poly.entity_id
_entity_poly.type
_entity_poly.pdbx_seq_one_letter_code
_entity_poly.pdbx_strand_id
1 'polypeptide(L)'
;KNDKLRDPLITRQAILKLGLTGDVELGRIEVTTRRVAGLVRRVLTEVGLELIDMKLEFGRAGDKLLVIDGLSGDTMRVYDPGKKKVLNQLELAEGFSLT
;
A
#
# COMPACT_ATOMS: atom_id res chain seq x y z
N LYS A 1 -11.79 6.00 -3.60
CA LYS A 1 -11.46 5.84 -5.03
C LYS A 1 -12.64 6.32 -5.86
N ASN A 2 -12.42 7.27 -6.75
CA ASN A 2 -13.40 7.74 -7.71
C ASN A 2 -12.67 8.15 -9.00
N ASP A 3 -12.68 7.25 -9.98
CA ASP A 3 -11.94 7.42 -11.24
C ASP A 3 -12.47 8.61 -12.07
N LYS A 4 -13.78 8.92 -11.97
CA LYS A 4 -14.37 10.08 -12.67
C LYS A 4 -13.78 11.41 -12.20
N LEU A 5 -13.34 11.46 -10.94
CA LEU A 5 -12.65 12.61 -10.36
C LEU A 5 -11.12 12.48 -10.43
N ARG A 6 -10.61 11.41 -11.04
CA ARG A 6 -9.18 11.08 -11.13
C ARG A 6 -8.51 10.94 -9.76
N ASP A 7 -9.20 10.32 -8.80
CA ASP A 7 -8.67 10.01 -7.46
C ASP A 7 -7.95 11.20 -6.79
N PRO A 8 -8.66 12.33 -6.54
CA PRO A 8 -8.04 13.48 -5.91
C PRO A 8 -7.56 13.13 -4.50
N LEU A 9 -6.44 13.73 -4.09
CA LEU A 9 -5.99 13.63 -2.70
C LEU A 9 -7.04 14.23 -1.77
N ILE A 10 -7.40 13.50 -0.71
CA ILE A 10 -8.35 13.96 0.31
C ILE A 10 -7.70 13.92 1.70
N THR A 11 -8.04 14.90 2.52
CA THR A 11 -7.58 14.96 3.92
C THR A 11 -8.49 14.15 4.83
N ARG A 12 -8.03 13.89 6.06
CA ARG A 12 -8.86 13.33 7.14
C ARG A 12 -10.18 14.09 7.31
N GLN A 13 -10.15 15.43 7.30
CA GLN A 13 -11.39 16.20 7.45
C GLN A 13 -12.35 15.98 6.28
N ALA A 14 -11.85 15.87 5.06
CA ALA A 14 -12.68 15.58 3.89
C ALA A 14 -13.29 14.18 3.99
N ILE A 15 -12.53 13.16 4.42
CA ILE A 15 -13.02 11.78 4.62
C ILE A 15 -14.22 11.77 5.60
N LEU A 16 -14.08 12.45 6.73
CA LEU A 16 -15.13 12.51 7.76
C LEU A 16 -16.35 13.32 7.29
N LYS A 17 -16.13 14.48 6.65
CA LYS A 17 -17.23 15.33 6.15
C LYS A 17 -18.03 14.68 5.02
N LEU A 18 -17.37 13.88 4.17
CA LEU A 18 -18.00 13.13 3.09
C LEU A 18 -18.65 11.82 3.58
N GLY A 19 -18.47 11.45 4.85
CA GLY A 19 -19.04 10.23 5.40
C GLY A 19 -18.46 8.94 4.81
N LEU A 20 -17.22 8.97 4.30
CA LEU A 20 -16.61 7.80 3.66
C LEU A 20 -16.23 6.71 4.66
N THR A 21 -15.87 7.11 5.89
CA THR A 21 -15.70 6.24 7.06
C THR A 21 -15.74 7.08 8.34
N GLY A 22 -15.85 6.43 9.50
CA GLY A 22 -15.80 7.07 10.82
C GLY A 22 -14.39 7.23 11.37
N ASP A 23 -14.21 8.12 12.36
CA ASP A 23 -12.89 8.49 12.90
C ASP A 23 -12.13 7.31 13.53
N VAL A 24 -12.84 6.43 14.24
CA VAL A 24 -12.27 5.22 14.86
C VAL A 24 -11.75 4.26 13.79
N GLU A 25 -12.52 4.02 12.72
CA GLU A 25 -12.09 3.14 11.65
C GLU A 25 -10.94 3.75 10.84
N LEU A 26 -11.00 5.06 10.56
CA LEU A 26 -9.90 5.75 9.89
C LEU A 26 -8.59 5.64 10.67
N GLY A 27 -8.65 5.75 12.00
CA GLY A 27 -7.49 5.48 12.88
C GLY A 27 -6.97 4.04 12.75
N ARG A 28 -7.87 3.04 12.67
CA ARG A 28 -7.48 1.63 12.45
C ARG A 28 -6.83 1.42 11.08
N ILE A 29 -7.35 2.07 10.03
CA ILE A 29 -6.76 2.07 8.68
C ILE A 29 -5.33 2.59 8.75
N GLU A 30 -5.10 3.77 9.34
CA GLU A 30 -3.77 4.37 9.46
C GLU A 30 -2.77 3.50 10.23
N VAL A 31 -3.19 2.92 11.36
CA VAL A 31 -2.35 2.00 12.15
C VAL A 31 -2.01 0.75 11.35
N THR A 32 -3.00 0.17 10.66
CA THR A 32 -2.81 -1.04 9.86
C THR A 32 -1.89 -0.77 8.67
N THR A 33 -2.06 0.36 7.99
CA THR A 33 -1.18 0.79 6.89
C THR A 33 0.27 0.87 7.33
N ARG A 34 0.57 1.51 8.47
CA ARG A 34 1.93 1.58 9.00
C ARG A 34 2.50 0.21 9.35
N ARG A 35 1.67 -0.69 9.91
CA ARG A 35 2.08 -2.07 10.24
C ARG A 35 2.42 -2.86 8.98
N VAL A 36 1.57 -2.80 7.95
CA VAL A 36 1.79 -3.50 6.68
C VAL A 36 3.03 -2.95 5.97
N ALA A 37 3.18 -1.63 5.87
CA ALA A 37 4.37 -1.00 5.29
C ALA A 37 5.66 -1.42 6.01
N GLY A 38 5.63 -1.53 7.34
CA GLY A 38 6.76 -2.03 8.12
C GLY A 38 7.09 -3.49 7.86
N LEU A 39 6.09 -4.35 7.65
CA LEU A 39 6.29 -5.76 7.29
C LEU A 39 6.90 -5.89 5.89
N VAL A 40 6.29 -5.22 4.90
CA VAL A 40 6.75 -5.23 3.51
C VAL A 40 8.17 -4.67 3.40
N ARG A 41 8.46 -3.56 4.09
CA ARG A 41 9.80 -2.98 4.13
C ARG A 41 10.85 -3.98 4.65
N ARG A 42 10.54 -4.71 5.73
CA ARG A 42 11.46 -5.72 6.27
C ARG A 42 11.76 -6.82 5.25
N VAL A 43 10.72 -7.38 4.64
CA VAL A 43 10.84 -8.43 3.61
C VAL A 43 11.68 -7.95 2.42
N LEU A 44 11.48 -6.71 1.95
CA LEU A 44 12.29 -6.14 0.86
C LEU A 44 13.75 -5.93 1.27
N THR A 45 13.99 -5.43 2.49
CA THR A 45 15.35 -5.20 2.99
C THR A 45 16.14 -6.50 3.12
N GLU A 46 15.49 -7.62 3.47
CA GLU A 46 16.13 -8.94 3.55
C GLU A 46 16.72 -9.41 2.20
N VAL A 47 16.15 -8.95 1.08
CA VAL A 47 16.64 -9.23 -0.28
C VAL A 47 17.40 -8.06 -0.91
N GLY A 48 17.81 -7.07 -0.09
CA GLY A 48 18.60 -5.92 -0.55
C GLY A 48 17.83 -4.87 -1.34
N LEU A 49 16.50 -4.85 -1.22
CA LEU A 49 15.63 -3.88 -1.88
C LEU A 49 15.06 -2.85 -0.89
N GLU A 50 14.70 -1.67 -1.40
CA GLU A 50 14.16 -0.57 -0.60
C GLU A 50 12.72 -0.22 -1.00
N LEU A 51 11.82 -0.16 -0.02
CA LEU A 51 10.46 0.34 -0.22
C LEU A 51 10.46 1.88 -0.22
N ILE A 52 10.06 2.50 -1.33
CA ILE A 52 9.85 3.96 -1.42
C ILE A 52 8.47 4.30 -0.84
N ASP A 53 7.42 3.69 -1.39
CA ASP A 53 6.04 3.81 -0.93
C ASP A 53 5.16 2.66 -1.44
N MET A 54 3.92 2.64 -0.94
CA MET A 54 2.90 1.69 -1.33
C MET A 54 1.49 2.27 -1.20
N LYS A 55 0.56 1.73 -2.00
CA LYS A 55 -0.89 1.93 -1.88
C LYS A 55 -1.52 0.68 -1.25
N LEU A 56 -2.44 0.88 -0.31
CA LEU A 56 -3.28 -0.17 0.23
C LEU A 56 -4.75 0.15 0.00
N GLU A 57 -5.55 -0.89 -0.25
CA GLU A 57 -7.00 -0.80 -0.20
C GLU A 57 -7.55 -1.60 0.97
N PHE A 58 -8.67 -1.12 1.50
CA PHE A 58 -9.33 -1.72 2.64
C PHE A 58 -10.79 -2.01 2.30
N GLY A 59 -11.25 -3.18 2.72
CA GLY A 59 -12.61 -3.63 2.57
C GLY A 59 -13.20 -4.10 3.90
N ARG A 60 -14.51 -4.31 3.93
CA ARG A 60 -15.22 -4.88 5.07
C ARG A 60 -15.74 -6.27 4.73
N ALA A 61 -15.57 -7.19 5.68
CA ALA A 61 -16.26 -8.47 5.71
C ALA A 61 -16.98 -8.59 7.06
N GLY A 62 -18.27 -8.20 7.08
CA GLY A 62 -18.99 -7.93 8.32
C GLY A 62 -18.35 -6.79 9.10
N ASP A 63 -18.09 -7.00 10.40
CA ASP A 63 -17.46 -6.01 11.27
C ASP A 63 -15.92 -5.97 11.17
N LYS A 64 -15.32 -6.81 10.31
CA LYS A 64 -13.87 -6.88 10.14
C LYS A 64 -13.41 -5.97 9.02
N LEU A 65 -12.46 -5.10 9.36
CA LEU A 65 -11.67 -4.33 8.39
C LEU A 65 -10.51 -5.20 7.89
N LEU A 66 -10.42 -5.38 6.58
CA LEU A 66 -9.41 -6.21 5.93
C LEU A 66 -8.60 -5.37 4.95
N VAL A 67 -7.30 -5.66 4.86
CA VAL A 67 -6.51 -5.26 3.69
C VAL A 67 -7.00 -6.13 2.54
N ILE A 68 -7.35 -5.48 1.44
CA ILE A 68 -7.81 -6.12 0.21
C ILE A 68 -6.90 -5.69 -0.95
N ASP A 69 -7.24 -6.13 -2.16
CA ASP A 69 -6.42 -5.94 -3.36
C ASP A 69 -5.06 -6.67 -3.26
N GLY A 70 -4.24 -6.59 -4.30
CA GLY A 70 -2.93 -7.23 -4.36
C GLY A 70 -1.80 -6.35 -3.80
N LEU A 71 -0.72 -7.00 -3.34
CA LEU A 71 0.59 -6.39 -3.16
C LEU A 71 1.47 -6.79 -4.34
N SER A 72 1.73 -5.86 -5.25
CA SER A 72 2.57 -6.05 -6.43
C SER A 72 3.41 -4.81 -6.74
N GLY A 73 4.29 -4.91 -7.74
CA GLY A 73 5.05 -3.77 -8.26
C GLY A 73 4.18 -2.65 -8.85
N ASP A 74 2.91 -2.91 -9.17
CA ASP A 74 1.96 -1.88 -9.60
C ASP A 74 1.38 -1.07 -8.42
N THR A 75 1.43 -1.63 -7.22
CA THR A 75 0.91 -1.02 -5.98
C THR A 75 2.01 -0.49 -5.06
N MET A 76 3.27 -0.75 -5.39
CA MET A 76 4.44 -0.42 -4.58
C MET A 76 5.56 0.10 -5.46
N ARG A 77 6.29 1.12 -4.98
CA ARG A 77 7.53 1.54 -5.62
C ARG A 77 8.70 0.97 -4.84
N VAL A 78 9.46 0.10 -5.50
CA VAL A 78 10.62 -0.60 -4.92
C VAL A 78 11.88 -0.19 -5.67
N TYR A 79 12.89 0.26 -4.93
CA TYR A 79 14.19 0.63 -5.45
C TYR A 79 15.20 -0.51 -5.26
N ASP A 80 15.98 -0.77 -6.31
CA ASP A 80 17.13 -1.66 -6.29
C ASP A 80 18.41 -0.81 -6.32
N PRO A 81 19.17 -0.74 -5.21
CA PRO A 81 20.43 0.01 -5.15
C PRO A 81 21.51 -0.53 -6.09
N GLY A 82 21.53 -1.85 -6.35
CA GLY A 82 22.49 -2.49 -7.25
C GLY A 82 22.25 -2.11 -8.71
N LYS A 83 20.98 -2.03 -9.12
CA LYS A 83 20.58 -1.59 -10.48
C LYS A 83 20.38 -0.07 -10.60
N LYS A 84 20.40 0.64 -9.47
CA LYS A 84 20.16 2.10 -9.35
C LYS A 84 18.85 2.56 -9.99
N LYS A 85 17.79 1.78 -9.86
CA LYS A 85 16.48 2.10 -10.46
C LYS A 85 15.31 1.60 -9.62
N VAL A 86 14.14 2.16 -9.89
CA VAL A 86 12.87 1.59 -9.44
C VAL A 86 12.53 0.39 -10.34
N LEU A 87 12.20 -0.73 -9.71
CA LEU A 87 11.85 -1.96 -10.42
C LEU A 87 10.41 -1.90 -10.95
N ASN A 88 10.19 -2.44 -12.15
CA ASN A 88 8.83 -2.73 -12.61
C ASN A 88 8.31 -4.05 -11.98
N GLN A 89 7.05 -4.39 -12.24
CA GLN A 89 6.42 -5.59 -11.65
C GLN A 89 7.16 -6.90 -11.94
N LEU A 90 7.64 -7.12 -13.17
CA LEU A 90 8.33 -8.35 -13.53
C LEU A 90 9.70 -8.42 -12.86
N GLU A 91 10.45 -7.32 -12.86
CA GLU A 91 11.76 -7.24 -12.23
C GLU A 91 11.69 -7.44 -10.71
N LEU A 92 10.63 -6.94 -10.08
CA LEU A 92 10.37 -7.18 -8.66
C LEU A 92 10.08 -8.65 -8.38
N ALA A 93 9.27 -9.30 -9.22
CA ALA A 93 8.94 -10.71 -9.07
C ALA A 93 10.17 -11.62 -9.21
N GLU A 94 11.06 -11.33 -10.17
CA GLU A 94 12.34 -12.03 -10.34
C GLU A 94 13.23 -11.94 -9.09
N GLY A 95 13.26 -10.77 -8.43
CA GLY A 95 14.05 -10.54 -7.22
C GLY A 95 13.63 -11.40 -6.01
N PHE A 96 12.41 -11.94 -6.02
CA PHE A 96 11.90 -12.82 -4.97
C PHE A 96 11.98 -14.32 -5.31
N SER A 97 12.53 -14.70 -6.47
CA SER A 97 12.64 -16.10 -6.92
C SER A 97 11.30 -16.86 -6.84
N LEU A 98 10.18 -16.20 -7.12
CA LEU A 98 8.84 -16.81 -7.14
C LEU A 98 8.53 -17.55 -8.45
N THR A 99 9.53 -18.23 -9.03
CA THR A 99 9.40 -19.11 -10.21
C THR A 99 9.54 -20.57 -9.81
#